data_AF-A0A9X9YMD0-F1
#
_entry.id   AF-A0A9X9YMD0-F1
#
_cell.length_a   1.000
_cell.length_b   1.000
_cell.length_c   1.000
_cell.angle_alpha   90.00
_cell.angle_beta   90.00
_cell.angle_gamma   90.00
#
_symmetry.space_group_name_H-M   'P 1'
#
loop_
_entity.id
_entity.type
_entity.pdbx_description
1 polymer ?
#
loop_
_entity_poly.entity_id
_entity_poly.type
_entity_poly.pdbx_seq_one_letter_code
_entity_poly.pdbx_strand_id
1 'polypeptide(L)' 'MIDAGGDDKVVFGTAKWSATGKDKEGKPSPFSGLATHVFERQADGSLKLRLQTFN' A
#
# COMPACT_ATOMS: atom_id res chain seq x y z
N MET A 1 -0.57 -9.61 7.03
CA MET A 1 -0.50 -10.54 5.89
C MET A 1 -0.54 -9.68 4.63
N ILE A 2 0.45 -9.85 3.75
CA ILE A 2 0.51 -9.20 2.44
C ILE A 2 0.28 -10.32 1.44
N ASP A 3 -0.65 -10.10 0.51
CA ASP A 3 -0.79 -10.96 -0.65
C ASP A 3 -0.14 -10.27 -1.85
N ALA A 4 0.74 -10.97 -2.55
CA ALA A 4 1.54 -10.41 -3.62
C ALA A 4 1.68 -11.40 -4.77
N GLY A 5 1.67 -10.87 -5.99
CA GLY A 5 1.90 -11.61 -7.22
C GLY A 5 2.50 -10.72 -8.29
N GLY A 6 2.74 -11.28 -9.47
CA GLY A 6 3.32 -10.53 -10.59
C GLY A 6 4.33 -11.35 -11.39
N ASP A 7 5.15 -10.64 -12.15
CA ASP A 7 6.24 -11.19 -12.95
C ASP A 7 7.56 -10.46 -12.65
N ASP A 8 8.58 -10.72 -13.47
CA ASP A 8 9.91 -10.13 -13.30
C ASP A 8 9.94 -8.60 -13.49
N LYS A 9 8.89 -7.99 -14.04
CA LYS A 9 8.81 -6.56 -14.35
C LYS A 9 7.82 -5.83 -13.43
N VAL A 10 6.70 -6.44 -13.10
CA VAL A 10 5.61 -5.82 -12.35
C VAL A 10 5.22 -6.69 -11.17
N VAL A 11 5.17 -6.10 -9.99
CA VAL A 11 4.69 -6.73 -8.75
C VAL A 11 3.44 -6.00 -8.29
N PHE A 12 2.36 -6.72 -8.03
CA PHE A 12 1.18 -6.18 -7.37
C PHE A 12 1.07 -6.75 -5.96
N GLY A 13 0.55 -5.96 -5.03
CA GLY A 13 0.40 -6.39 -3.65
C GLY A 13 -0.76 -5.73 -2.93
N THR A 14 -1.48 -6.50 -2.12
CA THR A 14 -2.52 -6.01 -1.21
C THR A 14 -2.07 -6.14 0.23
N ALA A 15 -2.36 -5.13 1.04
CA ALA A 15 -1.98 -5.08 2.44
C ALA A 15 -3.06 -4.40 3.29
N LYS A 16 -3.17 -4.82 4.56
CA LYS A 16 -3.90 -4.05 5.57
C LYS A 16 -3.05 -2.86 5.99
N TRP A 17 -3.64 -1.67 6.07
CA TRP A 17 -2.98 -0.48 6.60
C TRP A 17 -3.69 0.01 7.86
N SER A 18 -2.96 0.73 8.70
CA SER A 18 -3.50 1.41 9.88
C SER A 18 -2.76 2.71 10.14
N ALA A 19 -3.46 3.74 10.59
CA ALA A 19 -2.89 5.02 11.00
C ALA A 19 -3.70 5.62 12.15
N THR A 20 -3.11 6.58 12.87
CA THR A 20 -3.83 7.43 13.83
C THR A 20 -3.94 8.83 13.22
N GLY A 21 -5.17 9.34 13.10
CA GLY A 21 -5.45 10.68 12.59
C GLY A 21 -6.40 11.43 13.52
N LYS A 22 -6.86 12.61 13.10
CA LYS A 22 -7.91 13.35 13.81
C LYS A 22 -9.26 13.10 13.14
N ASP A 23 -10.30 12.89 13.94
CA ASP A 23 -11.68 12.81 13.45
C ASP A 23 -12.26 14.19 13.13
N LYS A 24 -13.54 14.22 12.74
CA LYS A 24 -14.31 15.45 12.47
C LYS A 24 -14.41 16.43 13.65
N GLU A 25 -14.16 15.96 14.87
CA GLU A 25 -14.16 16.74 16.11
C GLU A 25 -12.73 17.10 16.56
N GLY A 26 -11.72 16.74 15.77
CA GLY A 26 -10.31 16.98 16.06
C GLY A 26 -9.68 16.00 17.06
N LYS A 27 -10.40 14.95 17.47
CA LYS A 27 -9.93 13.97 18.46
C LYS A 27 -9.07 12.90 17.77
N PRO A 28 -8.02 12.39 18.44
CA PRO A 28 -7.26 11.26 17.93
C PRO A 28 -8.16 10.03 17.71
N SER A 29 -8.14 9.48 16.50
CA SER A 29 -8.94 8.32 16.11
C SER A 29 -8.08 7.35 15.29
N PRO A 30 -8.25 6.02 15.48
CA PRO A 30 -7.65 5.04 14.59
C PRO A 30 -8.38 5.03 13.24
N PHE A 31 -7.62 4.83 12.17
CA PHE A 31 -8.09 4.55 10.83
C PHE A 31 -7.39 3.30 10.31
N SER A 32 -8.08 2.54 9.48
CA SER A 32 -7.54 1.32 8.90
C SER A 32 -8.34 0.92 7.68
N GLY A 33 -7.71 0.17 6.78
CA GLY A 33 -8.39 -0.38 5.63
C GLY A 33 -7.47 -1.27 4.81
N LEU A 34 -7.72 -1.32 3.51
CA LEU A 34 -6.93 -2.09 2.55
C LEU A 34 -6.21 -1.14 1.59
N ALA A 35 -4.95 -1.47 1.30
CA ALA A 35 -4.14 -0.79 0.30
C ALA A 35 -3.75 -1.78 -0.80
N THR A 36 -3.85 -1.34 -2.06
CA THR A 36 -3.36 -2.07 -3.23
C THR A 36 -2.21 -1.27 -3.85
N HIS A 37 -1.13 -1.96 -4.20
CA HIS A 37 0.07 -1.38 -4.78
C HIS A 37 0.39 -2.05 -6.10
N VAL A 38 0.93 -1.27 -7.05
CA VAL A 38 1.61 -1.74 -8.24
C VAL A 38 3.03 -1.19 -8.22
N PHE A 39 4.01 -2.08 -8.26
CA PHE A 39 5.43 -1.77 -8.33
C PHE A 39 6.01 -2.18 -9.67
N GLU A 40 6.97 -1.40 -10.14
CA GLU A 40 7.87 -1.80 -11.21
C GLU A 40 9.21 -2.24 -10.62
N ARG A 41 9.67 -3.42 -11.03
CA ARG A 41 11.01 -3.88 -10.69
C ARG A 41 12.05 -3.15 -11.54
N GLN A 42 12.98 -2.50 -10.86
CA GLN A 42 14.08 -1.78 -11.48
C GLN A 42 15.22 -2.75 -11.85
N ALA A 43 16.16 -2.29 -12.67
CA ALA A 43 17.30 -3.09 -13.12
C ALA A 43 18.20 -3.59 -11.98
N ASP A 44 18.25 -2.85 -10.87
CA ASP A 44 18.96 -3.23 -9.64
C ASP A 44 18.16 -4.17 -8.73
N GLY A 45 16.99 -4.62 -9.17
CA GLY A 45 16.08 -5.50 -8.43
C GLY A 45 15.18 -4.80 -7.43
N SER A 46 15.35 -3.49 -7.20
CA SER A 46 14.49 -2.70 -6.32
C SER A 46 13.07 -2.55 -6.88
N LEU A 47 12.11 -2.23 -6.02
CA LEU A 47 10.72 -2.00 -6.42
C LEU A 47 10.41 -0.50 -6.36
N LYS A 48 9.96 0.07 -7.47
CA LYS A 48 9.49 1.46 -7.54
C LYS A 48 7.97 1.49 -7.59
N LEU A 49 7.34 2.24 -6.69
CA LEU A 49 5.89 2.39 -6.66
C LEU A 49 5.42 3.12 -7.93
N ARG A 50 4.48 2.51 -8.65
CA ARG A 50 3.78 3.11 -9.79
C ARG A 50 2.38 3.60 -9.42
N LEU A 51 1.65 2.80 -8.64
CA LEU A 51 0.30 3.12 -8.19
C LEU A 51 0.09 2.61 -6.76
N GLN A 52 -0.58 3.43 -5.95
CA GLN A 52 -1.14 3.03 -4.68
C GLN A 52 -2.58 3.55 -4.58
N THR A 53 -3.50 2.68 -4.22
CA THR A 53 -4.88 3.02 -3.87
C THR A 53 -5.21 2.44 -2.51
N PHE A 54 -6.07 3.11 -1.74
CA PHE A 54 -6.48 2.66 -0.41
C PHE A 54 -7.88 3.15 -0.05
N ASN A 55 -8.49 2.52 0.95
CA ASN A 55 -9.74 2.93 1.60
C ASN A 55 -9.57 3.03 3.11
#